data_AF-A0A2N1QYE3-F1
#
_entry.id   AF-A0A2N1QYE3-F1
#
_cell.length_a   1.000
_cell.length_b   1.000
_cell.length_c   1.000
_cell.angle_alpha   90.00
_cell.angle_beta   90.00
_cell.angle_gamma   90.00
#
_symmetry.space_group_name_H-M   'P 1'
#
loop_
_entity.id
_entity.type
_entity.pdbx_description
1 polymer ?
#
loop_
_entity_poly.entity_id
_entity_poly.type
_entity_poly.pdbx_seq_one_letter_code
_entity_poly.pdbx_strand_id
1 'polypeptide(L)'
;MMKRLIPGIAIVLMALAIFGCASDAAKVSALVDGTYEGSARGMQGPIKVQVVVAAARIASVNILSSKETPYVAKVALERIPARIVETQSLKIDSVTGATLASNGIKNAVADAAKKAGFDVAALRAKEVKVTPKAPQTWNTDVLVIGAGGAGLSAALSAAQTGAKVILIEKGSVIGGNTMMAGAAYNAVDPEAQSTMKLTKAQKSSMDAYLALEMADPALMFDRYPEWKPVLEQLKADIKSFYAANQNKTLGVDMTGFDSIALHMWHIYTGGLRKMDDGSWIAPRIELARKLAESALDSLKWMDSLGLKAQYGATSNYGGATGLSTVLGAMWPRTHTFMTGAQRIPQLELKANEF
;
A
#
# COMPACT_ATOMS: atom_id res chain seq x y z
N MET A 1 -26.34 84.59 61.78
CA MET A 1 -26.87 84.61 60.39
C MET A 1 -26.86 83.19 59.87
N MET A 2 -28.00 82.49 59.94
CA MET A 2 -28.96 82.28 58.83
C MET A 2 -28.40 81.32 57.77
N LYS A 3 -28.77 80.03 57.85
CA LYS A 3 -29.99 79.38 57.32
C LYS A 3 -29.81 78.97 55.84
N ARG A 4 -29.93 77.64 55.64
CA ARG A 4 -30.61 76.90 54.55
C ARG A 4 -30.92 77.67 53.26
N LEU A 5 -30.73 77.02 52.09
CA LEU A 5 -31.73 76.96 51.01
C LEU A 5 -31.31 75.99 49.88
N ILE A 6 -32.15 74.98 49.67
CA ILE A 6 -32.42 74.27 48.39
C ILE A 6 -33.55 75.10 47.72
N PRO A 7 -33.60 75.41 46.39
CA PRO A 7 -34.15 74.50 45.35
C PRO A 7 -33.86 74.80 43.85
N GLY A 8 -34.37 73.94 42.94
CA GLY A 8 -34.79 74.31 41.56
C GLY A 8 -33.95 73.70 40.42
N ILE A 9 -34.24 72.48 39.93
CA ILE A 9 -35.06 72.17 38.72
C ILE A 9 -34.61 72.90 37.44
N ALA A 10 -33.96 72.15 36.54
CA ALA A 10 -34.10 72.33 35.10
C ALA A 10 -34.27 70.95 34.44
N ILE A 11 -35.41 70.79 33.79
CA ILE A 11 -35.86 69.64 33.01
C ILE A 11 -35.01 69.52 31.74
N VAL A 12 -34.43 68.35 31.47
CA VAL A 12 -34.15 67.90 30.10
C VAL A 12 -34.51 66.42 29.99
N LEU A 13 -35.57 66.16 29.23
CA LEU A 13 -35.91 64.83 28.71
C LEU A 13 -34.73 64.30 27.88
N MET A 14 -34.24 63.11 28.21
CA MET A 14 -33.54 62.27 27.23
C MET A 14 -33.95 60.82 27.44
N ALA A 15 -34.78 60.33 26.53
CA ALA A 15 -35.15 58.93 26.44
C ALA A 15 -33.92 58.12 26.02
N LEU A 16 -33.43 57.25 26.92
CA LEU A 16 -32.58 56.13 26.56
C LEU A 16 -33.33 54.83 26.84
N ALA A 17 -33.68 54.14 25.76
CA ALA A 17 -34.19 52.78 25.78
C ALA A 17 -33.14 51.83 26.33
N ILE A 18 -33.38 51.28 27.51
CA ILE A 18 -32.64 50.12 28.03
C ILE A 18 -33.29 48.89 27.41
N PHE A 19 -32.75 48.46 26.27
CA PHE A 19 -32.96 47.11 25.75
C PHE A 19 -32.30 46.13 26.71
N GLY A 20 -33.10 45.27 27.33
CA GLY A 20 -32.61 44.19 28.17
C GLY A 20 -31.71 43.24 27.38
N CYS A 21 -30.49 43.04 27.86
CA CYS A 21 -29.65 41.92 27.47
C CYS A 21 -30.34 40.62 27.91
N ALA A 22 -31.09 40.00 27.01
CA ALA A 22 -31.31 38.56 27.09
C ALA A 22 -29.97 37.89 26.78
N SER A 23 -29.35 37.30 27.80
CA SER A 23 -28.29 36.33 27.60
C SER A 23 -28.85 35.19 26.78
N ASP A 24 -28.35 35.00 25.57
CA ASP A 24 -28.49 33.76 24.80
C ASP A 24 -27.75 32.65 25.57
N ALA A 25 -28.44 32.09 26.58
CA ALA A 25 -28.09 30.79 27.11
C ALA A 25 -28.31 29.81 25.96
N ALA A 26 -27.23 29.42 25.30
CA ALA A 26 -27.22 28.36 24.32
C ALA A 26 -28.07 27.20 24.86
N LYS A 27 -29.12 26.81 24.12
CA LYS A 27 -29.93 25.64 24.42
C LYS A 27 -29.00 24.43 24.50
N VAL A 28 -28.59 24.05 25.70
CA VAL A 28 -27.99 22.75 25.97
C VAL A 28 -29.13 21.76 25.76
N SER A 29 -29.19 21.17 24.58
CA SER A 29 -29.90 19.92 24.35
C SER A 29 -29.41 18.94 25.43
N ALA A 30 -30.25 18.62 26.40
CA ALA A 30 -29.91 17.63 27.41
C ALA A 30 -29.54 16.34 26.68
N LEU A 31 -28.31 15.86 26.90
CA LEU A 31 -27.86 14.59 26.33
C LEU A 31 -28.83 13.51 26.80
N VAL A 32 -29.42 12.79 25.83
CA VAL A 32 -30.37 11.73 26.13
C VAL A 32 -29.60 10.42 26.16
N ASP A 33 -29.60 9.78 27.33
CA ASP A 33 -29.08 8.43 27.46
C ASP A 33 -29.91 7.48 26.61
N GLY A 34 -29.25 6.55 25.93
CA GLY A 34 -29.89 5.65 24.99
C GLY A 34 -28.96 5.15 23.90
N THR A 35 -29.56 4.52 22.89
CA THR A 35 -28.83 3.87 21.80
C THR A 35 -29.18 4.56 20.49
N TYR A 36 -28.15 4.97 19.75
CA TYR A 36 -28.29 5.78 18.54
C TYR A 36 -27.52 5.15 17.39
N GLU A 37 -28.19 4.97 16.26
CA GLU A 37 -27.53 4.50 15.05
C GLU A 37 -27.04 5.67 14.20
N GLY A 38 -25.87 5.49 13.60
CA GLY A 38 -25.26 6.44 12.70
C GLY A 38 -24.66 5.75 11.48
N SER A 39 -24.62 6.46 10.36
CA SER A 39 -24.11 5.92 9.10
C SER A 39 -23.32 6.97 8.34
N ALA A 40 -22.22 6.57 7.74
CA ALA A 40 -21.45 7.42 6.84
C ALA A 40 -20.71 6.60 5.77
N ARG A 41 -20.27 7.28 4.71
CA ARG A 41 -19.53 6.66 3.60
C ARG A 41 -18.10 6.31 4.04
N GLY A 42 -17.72 5.05 3.89
CA GLY A 42 -16.34 4.55 3.90
C GLY A 42 -15.76 4.45 2.48
N MET A 43 -14.69 3.67 2.31
CA MET A 43 -14.06 3.44 1.00
C MET A 43 -14.94 2.55 0.11
N GLN A 44 -15.37 1.40 0.65
CA GLN A 44 -16.06 0.34 -0.11
C GLN A 44 -17.59 0.39 0.02
N GLY A 45 -18.11 1.36 0.78
CA GLY A 45 -19.54 1.53 1.00
C GLY A 45 -19.85 2.22 2.32
N PRO A 46 -21.15 2.28 2.71
CA PRO A 46 -21.53 2.84 3.99
C PRO A 46 -21.04 1.96 5.15
N ILE A 47 -20.59 2.60 6.22
CA ILE A 47 -20.30 2.02 7.53
C ILE A 47 -21.41 2.45 8.47
N LYS A 48 -22.03 1.47 9.16
CA LYS A 48 -23.06 1.70 10.18
C LYS A 48 -22.51 1.42 11.56
N VAL A 49 -22.82 2.31 12.51
CA VAL A 49 -22.43 2.18 13.91
C VAL A 49 -23.64 2.34 14.82
N GLN A 50 -23.55 1.74 16.00
CA GLN A 50 -24.43 1.97 17.12
C GLN A 50 -23.62 2.65 18.22
N VAL A 51 -24.08 3.79 18.70
CA VAL A 51 -23.47 4.54 19.80
C VAL A 51 -24.39 4.43 21.00
N VAL A 52 -23.88 3.91 22.12
CA VAL A 52 -24.60 3.91 23.40
C VAL A 52 -24.15 5.11 24.20
N VAL A 53 -25.12 5.87 24.69
CA VAL A 53 -24.93 7.06 25.52
C VAL A 53 -25.44 6.75 26.91
N ALA A 54 -24.57 6.92 27.90
CA ALA A 54 -24.92 6.74 29.31
C ALA A 54 -24.19 7.77 30.15
N ALA A 55 -24.87 8.33 31.15
CA ALA A 55 -24.33 9.36 32.03
C ALA A 55 -23.69 10.52 31.23
N ALA A 56 -24.39 10.99 30.19
CA ALA A 56 -23.94 12.09 29.33
C ALA A 56 -22.60 11.85 28.61
N ARG A 57 -22.24 10.59 28.34
CA ARG A 57 -20.99 10.21 27.64
C ARG A 57 -21.25 9.11 26.63
N ILE A 58 -20.37 9.03 25.62
CA ILE A 58 -20.32 7.90 24.70
C ILE A 58 -19.76 6.70 25.47
N ALA A 59 -20.65 5.78 25.87
CA ALA A 59 -20.30 4.60 26.65
C ALA A 59 -19.74 3.47 25.77
N SER A 60 -20.27 3.30 24.57
CA SER A 60 -19.75 2.34 23.59
C SER A 60 -20.03 2.76 22.16
N VAL A 61 -19.24 2.21 21.23
CA VAL A 61 -19.42 2.36 19.79
C VAL A 61 -19.26 0.97 19.18
N ASN A 62 -20.36 0.42 18.65
CA ASN A 62 -20.39 -0.90 18.02
C ASN A 62 -20.49 -0.74 16.50
N ILE A 63 -19.69 -1.47 15.74
CA ILE A 63 -19.85 -1.55 14.29
C ILE A 63 -21.01 -2.49 13.99
N LEU A 64 -22.06 -1.99 13.33
CA LEU A 64 -23.21 -2.80 12.92
C LEU A 64 -22.99 -3.44 11.55
N SER A 65 -22.42 -2.68 10.60
CA SER A 65 -22.06 -3.21 9.29
C SER A 65 -20.97 -2.39 8.61
N SER A 66 -20.20 -3.05 7.76
CA SER A 66 -19.13 -2.46 6.96
C SER A 66 -18.94 -3.26 5.68
N LYS A 67 -18.65 -2.58 4.57
CA LYS A 67 -18.28 -3.19 3.29
C LYS A 67 -16.77 -3.13 3.03
N GLU A 68 -15.99 -2.64 3.99
CA GLU A 68 -14.54 -2.50 3.86
C GLU A 68 -13.85 -3.86 3.68
N THR A 69 -12.68 -3.86 3.04
CA THR A 69 -11.85 -5.07 2.94
C THR A 69 -11.44 -5.54 4.34
N PRO A 70 -11.85 -6.74 4.80
CA PRO A 70 -11.75 -7.12 6.22
C PRO A 70 -10.34 -7.00 6.79
N TYR A 71 -9.33 -7.51 6.06
CA TYR A 71 -7.94 -7.47 6.52
C TYR A 71 -7.41 -6.04 6.67
N VAL A 72 -7.68 -5.16 5.69
CA VAL A 72 -7.18 -3.77 5.67
C VAL A 72 -7.84 -2.91 6.75
N ALA A 73 -9.16 -3.07 6.95
CA ALA A 73 -9.92 -2.20 7.85
C ALA A 73 -10.01 -2.73 9.28
N LYS A 74 -9.59 -3.97 9.56
CA LYS A 74 -9.68 -4.61 10.89
C LYS A 74 -9.27 -3.67 12.03
N VAL A 75 -8.06 -3.11 11.95
CA VAL A 75 -7.55 -2.24 13.02
C VAL A 75 -8.32 -0.93 13.12
N ALA A 76 -8.81 -0.38 12.00
CA ALA A 76 -9.65 0.82 12.05
C ALA A 76 -11.00 0.54 12.73
N LEU A 77 -11.62 -0.61 12.42
CA LEU A 77 -12.91 -1.03 12.98
C LEU A 77 -12.84 -1.31 14.48
N GLU A 78 -11.67 -1.66 15.02
CA GLU A 78 -11.47 -1.89 16.46
C GLU A 78 -10.95 -0.63 17.18
N ARG A 79 -9.88 -0.01 16.67
CA ARG A 79 -9.15 1.07 17.36
C ARG A 79 -9.90 2.38 17.37
N ILE A 80 -10.59 2.74 16.28
CA ILE A 80 -11.29 4.03 16.20
C ILE A 80 -12.45 4.08 17.20
N PRO A 81 -13.37 3.08 17.25
CA PRO A 81 -14.41 3.03 18.29
C PRO A 81 -13.85 3.10 19.71
N ALA A 82 -12.85 2.28 20.03
CA ALA A 82 -12.24 2.25 21.37
C ALA A 82 -11.66 3.62 21.76
N ARG A 83 -10.96 4.28 20.83
CA ARG A 83 -10.34 5.58 21.10
C ARG A 83 -11.37 6.69 21.27
N ILE A 84 -12.49 6.65 20.55
CA ILE A 84 -13.60 7.58 20.73
C ILE A 84 -14.19 7.42 22.14
N VAL A 85 -14.44 6.19 22.58
CA VAL A 85 -14.96 5.92 23.94
C VAL A 85 -13.98 6.39 25.01
N GLU A 86 -12.68 6.11 24.85
CA GLU A 86 -11.65 6.53 25.80
C GLU A 86 -11.53 8.06 25.90
N THR A 87 -11.46 8.73 24.76
CA THR A 87 -11.10 10.16 24.70
C THR A 87 -12.31 11.09 24.68
N GLN A 88 -13.50 10.57 24.36
CA GLN A 88 -14.70 11.35 24.05
C GLN A 88 -14.40 12.43 23.00
N SER A 89 -13.61 12.08 21.97
CA SER A 89 -13.17 12.98 20.90
C SER A 89 -13.27 12.28 19.55
N LEU A 90 -13.65 13.04 18.53
CA LEU A 90 -13.55 12.65 17.12
C LEU A 90 -12.26 13.18 16.47
N LYS A 91 -11.50 14.04 17.15
CA LYS A 91 -10.18 14.54 16.74
C LYS A 91 -9.08 13.58 17.17
N ILE A 92 -9.21 12.34 16.73
CA ILE A 92 -8.23 11.27 16.95
C ILE A 92 -7.56 10.93 15.62
N ASP A 93 -6.35 10.38 15.64
CA ASP A 93 -5.65 10.01 14.42
C ASP A 93 -6.40 8.94 13.63
N SER A 94 -6.27 8.98 12.31
CA SER A 94 -6.70 7.87 11.45
C SER A 94 -5.69 6.74 11.49
N VAL A 95 -6.16 5.52 11.24
CA VAL A 95 -5.31 4.35 11.10
C VAL A 95 -4.58 4.38 9.76
N THR A 96 -3.25 4.26 9.78
CA THR A 96 -2.40 4.24 8.57
C THR A 96 -2.81 3.12 7.63
N GLY A 97 -3.07 3.44 6.36
CA GLY A 97 -3.57 2.49 5.35
C GLY A 97 -5.10 2.33 5.34
N ALA A 98 -5.80 2.89 6.33
CA ALA A 98 -7.25 2.80 6.46
C ALA A 98 -7.89 4.19 6.71
N THR A 99 -7.38 5.24 6.06
CA THR A 99 -7.80 6.63 6.30
C THR A 99 -9.29 6.86 6.01
N LEU A 100 -9.78 6.38 4.85
CA LEU A 100 -11.20 6.56 4.48
C LEU A 100 -12.14 5.75 5.39
N ALA A 101 -11.76 4.52 5.75
CA ALA A 101 -12.51 3.73 6.72
C ALA A 101 -12.53 4.42 8.10
N SER A 102 -11.37 4.91 8.56
CA SER A 102 -11.26 5.64 9.84
C SER A 102 -12.16 6.88 9.86
N ASN A 103 -12.15 7.66 8.79
CA ASN A 103 -13.00 8.85 8.69
C ASN A 103 -14.48 8.49 8.53
N GLY A 104 -14.79 7.41 7.82
CA GLY A 104 -16.14 6.84 7.73
C GLY A 104 -16.69 6.49 9.12
N ILE A 105 -15.91 5.80 9.96
CA ILE A 105 -16.30 5.47 11.34
C ILE A 105 -16.51 6.75 12.17
N LYS A 106 -15.56 7.70 12.15
CA LYS A 106 -15.69 8.98 12.88
C LYS A 106 -16.94 9.76 12.46
N ASN A 107 -17.28 9.74 11.17
CA ASN A 107 -18.45 10.41 10.63
C ASN A 107 -19.75 9.67 10.96
N ALA A 108 -19.75 8.34 10.95
CA ALA A 108 -20.90 7.56 11.37
C ALA A 108 -21.19 7.77 12.87
N VAL A 109 -20.14 7.85 13.70
CA VAL A 109 -20.29 8.23 15.12
C VAL A 109 -20.78 9.67 15.26
N ALA A 110 -20.27 10.61 14.46
CA ALA A 110 -20.76 12.00 14.47
C ALA A 110 -22.26 12.09 14.17
N ASP A 111 -22.74 11.30 13.19
CA ASP A 111 -24.17 11.20 12.85
C ASP A 111 -25.01 10.66 14.01
N ALA A 112 -24.57 9.58 14.66
CA ALA A 112 -25.23 9.04 15.85
C ALA A 112 -25.19 10.02 17.05
N ALA A 113 -24.03 10.62 17.31
CA ALA A 113 -23.82 11.55 18.42
C ALA A 113 -24.68 12.81 18.26
N LYS A 114 -24.86 13.30 17.03
CA LYS A 114 -25.78 14.41 16.73
C LYS A 114 -27.22 14.07 17.13
N LYS A 115 -27.68 12.85 16.83
CA LYS A 115 -29.04 12.37 17.20
C LYS A 115 -29.21 12.23 18.72
N ALA A 116 -28.12 11.95 19.43
CA ALA A 116 -28.09 11.91 20.90
C ALA A 116 -27.97 13.29 21.57
N GLY A 117 -27.82 14.36 20.79
CA GLY A 117 -27.72 15.73 21.30
C GLY A 117 -26.30 16.21 21.62
N PHE A 118 -25.25 15.47 21.23
CA PHE A 118 -23.87 15.96 21.39
C PHE A 118 -23.57 17.14 20.47
N ASP A 119 -22.75 18.07 20.97
CA ASP A 119 -22.07 19.04 20.12
C ASP A 119 -20.93 18.36 19.34
N VAL A 120 -21.23 18.01 18.09
CA VAL A 120 -20.27 17.38 17.18
C VAL A 120 -19.09 18.31 16.87
N ALA A 121 -19.28 19.63 16.85
CA ALA A 121 -18.19 20.56 16.62
C ALA A 121 -17.21 20.53 17.80
N ALA A 122 -17.71 20.52 19.03
CA ALA A 122 -16.90 20.33 20.23
C ALA A 122 -16.15 18.98 20.22
N LEU A 123 -16.83 17.88 19.86
CA LEU A 123 -16.19 16.56 19.74
C LEU A 123 -15.05 16.55 18.71
N ARG A 124 -15.18 17.30 17.60
CA ARG A 124 -14.16 17.42 16.55
C ARG A 124 -13.06 18.44 16.87
N ALA A 125 -13.29 19.35 17.81
CA ALA A 125 -12.29 20.32 18.26
C ALA A 125 -11.46 19.81 19.45
N LYS A 126 -11.99 18.84 20.20
CA LYS A 126 -11.36 18.32 21.42
C LYS A 126 -10.02 17.62 21.15
N GLU A 127 -8.93 18.30 21.43
CA GLU A 127 -7.58 17.75 21.33
C GLU A 127 -7.37 16.54 22.25
N VAL A 128 -6.70 15.52 21.72
CA VAL A 128 -6.28 14.36 22.49
C VAL A 128 -4.77 14.47 22.73
N LYS A 129 -4.39 14.81 23.96
CA LYS A 129 -2.98 14.80 24.35
C LYS A 129 -2.49 13.35 24.45
N VAL A 130 -1.55 12.99 23.59
CA VAL A 130 -0.87 11.69 23.65
C VAL A 130 0.47 11.90 24.31
N THR A 131 0.65 11.33 25.51
CA THR A 131 1.96 11.31 26.16
C THR A 131 2.72 10.07 25.67
N PRO A 132 3.92 10.23 25.08
CA PRO A 132 4.76 9.09 24.74
C PRO A 132 5.01 8.21 25.96
N LYS A 133 4.96 6.89 25.77
CA LYS A 133 5.44 5.96 26.79
C LYS A 133 6.95 6.13 26.96
N ALA A 134 7.47 5.69 28.12
CA ALA A 134 8.90 5.62 28.33
C ALA A 134 9.58 4.83 27.19
N PRO A 135 10.76 5.26 26.69
CA PRO A 135 11.49 4.52 25.67
C PRO A 135 11.75 3.07 26.08
N GLN A 136 11.64 2.15 25.13
CA GLN A 136 11.94 0.73 25.32
C GLN A 136 13.18 0.35 24.49
N THR A 137 14.01 -0.56 25.01
CA THR A 137 15.19 -1.08 24.32
C THR A 137 15.04 -2.56 24.08
N TRP A 138 15.13 -3.00 22.83
CA TRP A 138 15.02 -4.40 22.42
C TRP A 138 16.30 -4.83 21.68
N ASN A 139 16.84 -6.01 22.02
CA ASN A 139 18.05 -6.57 21.41
C ASN A 139 17.69 -7.64 20.38
N THR A 140 18.32 -7.58 19.21
CA THR A 140 18.12 -8.49 18.07
C THR A 140 19.40 -8.57 17.24
N ASP A 141 19.56 -9.62 16.44
CA ASP A 141 20.68 -9.73 15.49
C ASP A 141 20.37 -8.93 14.22
N VAL A 142 19.12 -9.01 13.76
CA VAL A 142 18.63 -8.30 12.57
C VAL A 142 17.37 -7.50 12.90
N LEU A 143 17.37 -6.21 12.55
CA LEU A 143 16.18 -5.35 12.56
C LEU A 143 15.70 -5.13 11.13
N VAL A 144 14.45 -5.51 10.85
CA VAL A 144 13.80 -5.29 9.56
C VAL A 144 12.75 -4.18 9.68
N ILE A 145 12.84 -3.18 8.81
CA ILE A 145 11.92 -2.02 8.82
C ILE A 145 10.98 -2.10 7.61
N GLY A 146 9.71 -2.33 7.88
CA GLY A 146 8.62 -2.45 6.91
C GLY A 146 8.26 -3.90 6.61
N ALA A 147 6.98 -4.26 6.76
CA ALA A 147 6.45 -5.60 6.53
C ALA A 147 5.87 -5.79 5.13
N GLY A 148 6.45 -5.15 4.11
CA GLY A 148 6.14 -5.43 2.71
C GLY A 148 6.75 -6.77 2.25
N GLY A 149 6.58 -7.12 0.98
CA GLY A 149 7.15 -8.36 0.43
C GLY A 149 8.65 -8.47 0.62
N ALA A 150 9.40 -7.38 0.45
CA ALA A 150 10.84 -7.35 0.65
C ALA A 150 11.23 -7.58 2.12
N GLY A 151 10.58 -6.87 3.06
CA GLY A 151 10.90 -6.98 4.48
C GLY A 151 10.50 -8.33 5.07
N LEU A 152 9.32 -8.85 4.73
CA LEU A 152 8.92 -10.20 5.14
C LEU A 152 9.88 -11.25 4.58
N SER A 153 10.32 -11.13 3.33
CA SER A 153 11.28 -12.07 2.74
C SER A 153 12.65 -11.98 3.41
N ALA A 154 13.12 -10.77 3.73
CA ALA A 154 14.37 -10.56 4.46
C ALA A 154 14.29 -11.11 5.90
N ALA A 155 13.19 -10.87 6.61
CA ALA A 155 12.99 -11.37 7.97
C ALA A 155 12.95 -12.90 8.00
N LEU A 156 12.18 -13.51 7.10
CA LEU A 156 12.07 -14.96 6.99
C LEU A 156 13.40 -15.62 6.63
N SER A 157 14.10 -15.12 5.60
CA SER A 157 15.39 -15.69 5.21
C SER A 157 16.44 -15.56 6.31
N ALA A 158 16.47 -14.46 7.07
CA ALA A 158 17.35 -14.30 8.22
C ALA A 158 16.97 -15.22 9.39
N ALA A 159 15.67 -15.38 9.67
CA ALA A 159 15.20 -16.30 10.71
C ALA A 159 15.52 -17.76 10.37
N GLN A 160 15.38 -18.15 9.10
CA GLN A 160 15.75 -19.48 8.59
C GLN A 160 17.24 -19.82 8.76
N THR A 161 18.11 -18.81 8.84
CA THR A 161 19.54 -19.01 9.14
C THR A 161 19.87 -18.93 10.63
N GLY A 162 18.86 -18.83 11.49
CA GLY A 162 18.99 -18.83 12.95
C GLY A 162 19.19 -17.46 13.59
N ALA A 163 19.08 -16.36 12.83
CA ALA A 163 19.18 -15.02 13.40
C ALA A 163 17.95 -14.68 14.24
N LYS A 164 18.13 -13.99 15.37
CA LYS A 164 17.04 -13.33 16.07
C LYS A 164 16.62 -12.10 15.28
N VAL A 165 15.37 -12.08 14.83
CA VAL A 165 14.84 -11.01 13.98
C VAL A 165 13.75 -10.24 14.71
N ILE A 166 13.83 -8.91 14.65
CA ILE A 166 12.72 -8.01 14.95
C ILE A 166 12.28 -7.36 13.65
N LEU A 167 11.01 -7.51 13.29
CA LEU A 167 10.39 -6.79 12.19
C LEU A 167 9.44 -5.73 12.75
N ILE A 168 9.54 -4.50 12.25
CA ILE A 168 8.65 -3.40 12.61
C ILE A 168 7.87 -2.89 11.39
N GLU A 169 6.60 -2.59 11.58
CA GLU A 169 5.72 -1.98 10.57
C GLU A 169 4.98 -0.80 11.20
N LYS A 170 4.96 0.34 10.49
CA LYS A 170 4.26 1.54 10.94
C LYS A 170 2.76 1.49 10.63
N GLY A 171 2.41 0.75 9.58
CA GLY A 171 1.05 0.45 9.18
C GLY A 171 0.33 -0.35 10.24
N SER A 172 -0.98 -0.25 10.28
CA SER A 172 -1.79 -1.08 11.17
C SER A 172 -1.87 -2.53 10.73
N VAL A 173 -1.51 -2.79 9.48
CA VAL A 173 -1.48 -4.10 8.86
C VAL A 173 -0.19 -4.22 8.09
N ILE A 174 0.33 -5.43 8.00
CA ILE A 174 1.51 -5.74 7.21
C ILE A 174 1.16 -5.82 5.72
N GLY A 175 2.18 -5.84 4.86
CA GLY A 175 2.06 -6.10 3.43
C GLY A 175 2.26 -4.89 2.52
N GLY A 176 2.00 -3.67 2.99
CA GLY A 176 2.16 -2.44 2.21
C GLY A 176 1.58 -2.55 0.80
N ASN A 177 2.28 -2.04 -0.22
CA ASN A 177 1.85 -2.16 -1.62
C ASN A 177 1.90 -3.59 -2.15
N THR A 178 2.70 -4.49 -1.56
CA THR A 178 2.72 -5.90 -1.96
C THR A 178 1.36 -6.56 -1.78
N MET A 179 0.58 -6.13 -0.78
CA MET A 179 -0.79 -6.62 -0.56
C MET A 179 -1.73 -6.33 -1.73
N MET A 180 -1.47 -5.29 -2.51
CA MET A 180 -2.28 -4.90 -3.67
C MET A 180 -1.86 -5.61 -4.97
N ALA A 181 -0.81 -6.45 -4.94
CA ALA A 181 -0.28 -7.08 -6.14
C ALA A 181 -1.21 -8.20 -6.67
N GLY A 182 -1.63 -8.09 -7.93
CA GLY A 182 -2.57 -8.98 -8.60
C GLY A 182 -1.99 -10.28 -9.16
N ALA A 183 -1.02 -10.90 -8.49
CA ALA A 183 -0.50 -12.25 -8.79
C ALA A 183 0.54 -12.45 -9.93
N ALA A 184 1.13 -11.39 -10.49
CA ALA A 184 2.21 -11.52 -11.49
C ALA A 184 3.61 -11.60 -10.86
N TYR A 185 4.46 -12.53 -11.33
CA TYR A 185 5.87 -12.62 -10.94
C TYR A 185 6.79 -12.89 -12.14
N ASN A 186 7.68 -11.95 -12.46
CA ASN A 186 8.61 -12.10 -13.58
C ASN A 186 9.88 -12.82 -13.15
N ALA A 187 10.23 -13.90 -13.84
CA ALA A 187 11.49 -14.61 -13.66
C ALA A 187 11.96 -15.17 -14.99
N VAL A 188 13.28 -15.23 -15.21
CA VAL A 188 13.84 -15.95 -16.35
C VAL A 188 13.71 -17.44 -16.07
N ASP A 189 12.93 -18.14 -16.89
CA ASP A 189 12.68 -19.58 -16.75
C ASP A 189 12.74 -20.27 -18.13
N PRO A 190 13.92 -20.75 -18.54
CA PRO A 190 14.09 -21.42 -19.83
C PRO A 190 13.28 -22.72 -19.96
N GLU A 191 13.01 -23.41 -18.85
CA GLU A 191 12.22 -24.64 -18.85
C GLU A 191 10.76 -24.31 -19.17
N ALA A 192 10.19 -23.30 -18.53
CA ALA A 192 8.86 -22.79 -18.86
C ALA A 192 8.80 -22.21 -20.29
N GLN A 193 9.86 -21.54 -20.78
CA GLN A 193 9.92 -21.10 -22.17
C GLN A 193 9.93 -22.26 -23.17
N SER A 194 10.51 -23.42 -22.82
CA SER A 194 10.54 -24.57 -23.72
C SER A 194 9.15 -25.16 -24.01
N THR A 195 8.17 -24.90 -23.13
CA THR A 195 6.76 -25.29 -23.38
C THR A 195 6.01 -24.29 -24.24
N MET A 196 6.56 -23.08 -24.43
CA MET A 196 5.99 -22.02 -25.26
C MET A 196 6.42 -22.18 -26.71
N LYS A 197 5.69 -21.53 -27.63
CA LYS A 197 6.08 -21.42 -29.05
C LYS A 197 6.43 -19.98 -29.38
N LEU A 198 7.56 -19.77 -30.03
CA LEU A 198 7.99 -18.42 -30.42
C LEU A 198 7.02 -17.84 -31.45
N THR A 199 6.46 -16.68 -31.13
CA THR A 199 5.55 -15.95 -32.01
C THR A 199 6.31 -15.06 -33.00
N LYS A 200 5.65 -14.67 -34.09
CA LYS A 200 6.20 -13.69 -35.04
C LYS A 200 6.61 -12.38 -34.36
N ALA A 201 5.79 -11.88 -33.42
CA ALA A 201 6.05 -10.64 -32.70
C ALA A 201 7.30 -10.73 -31.80
N GLN A 202 7.48 -11.85 -31.11
CA GLN A 202 8.67 -12.11 -30.30
C GLN A 202 9.92 -12.19 -31.17
N LYS A 203 9.87 -12.91 -32.31
CA LYS A 203 10.98 -12.95 -33.26
C LYS A 203 11.32 -11.55 -33.78
N SER A 204 10.33 -10.77 -34.19
CA SER A 204 10.56 -9.39 -34.66
C SER A 204 11.24 -8.52 -33.60
N SER A 205 10.91 -8.71 -32.32
CA SER A 205 11.56 -8.00 -31.21
C SER A 205 13.04 -8.44 -31.06
N MET A 206 13.31 -9.74 -31.13
CA MET A 206 14.68 -10.28 -31.10
C MET A 206 15.53 -9.78 -32.29
N ASP A 207 14.94 -9.76 -33.49
CA ASP A 207 15.60 -9.22 -34.69
C ASP A 207 15.91 -7.72 -34.52
N ALA A 208 15.00 -6.95 -33.91
CA ALA A 208 15.25 -5.54 -33.59
C ALA A 208 16.40 -5.37 -32.61
N TYR A 209 16.53 -6.22 -31.59
CA TYR A 209 17.67 -6.18 -30.67
C TYR A 209 19.00 -6.52 -31.37
N LEU A 210 19.00 -7.47 -32.30
CA LEU A 210 20.19 -7.76 -33.12
C LEU A 210 20.63 -6.57 -33.97
N ALA A 211 19.67 -5.78 -34.47
CA ALA A 211 19.91 -4.62 -35.32
C ALA A 211 20.36 -3.35 -34.57
N LEU A 212 20.33 -3.32 -33.24
CA LEU A 212 20.75 -2.14 -32.46
C LEU A 212 22.24 -1.85 -32.65
N GLU A 213 22.61 -0.63 -33.05
CA GLU A 213 24.02 -0.28 -33.18
C GLU A 213 24.63 0.08 -31.82
N MET A 214 25.80 -0.49 -31.49
CA MET A 214 26.46 -0.25 -30.20
C MET A 214 26.86 1.22 -29.97
N ALA A 215 26.93 1.99 -31.06
CA ALA A 215 27.25 3.41 -31.05
C ALA A 215 26.01 4.31 -31.06
N ASP A 216 24.80 3.75 -31.01
CA ASP A 216 23.56 4.53 -31.01
C ASP A 216 23.50 5.42 -29.75
N PRO A 217 23.47 6.76 -29.90
CA PRO A 217 23.44 7.67 -28.77
C PRO A 217 22.17 7.54 -27.92
N ALA A 218 21.07 7.01 -28.47
CA ALA A 218 19.85 6.76 -27.70
C ALA A 218 20.02 5.68 -26.63
N LEU A 219 21.05 4.82 -26.77
CA LEU A 219 21.38 3.80 -25.79
C LEU A 219 22.15 4.35 -24.58
N MET A 220 22.62 5.61 -24.63
CA MET A 220 23.26 6.30 -23.49
C MET A 220 24.47 5.55 -22.88
N PHE A 221 25.18 4.73 -23.65
CA PHE A 221 26.36 3.99 -23.17
C PHE A 221 27.57 4.89 -22.89
N ASP A 222 27.57 6.13 -23.37
CA ASP A 222 28.53 7.16 -22.95
C ASP A 222 28.40 7.50 -21.46
N ARG A 223 27.18 7.42 -20.91
CA ARG A 223 26.89 7.64 -19.49
C ARG A 223 26.79 6.37 -18.67
N TYR A 224 26.32 5.29 -19.29
CA TYR A 224 26.07 4.00 -18.64
C TYR A 224 26.81 2.86 -19.36
N PRO A 225 28.15 2.93 -19.46
CA PRO A 225 28.95 1.99 -20.25
C PRO A 225 28.85 0.55 -19.73
N GLU A 226 28.51 0.35 -18.46
CA GLU A 226 28.35 -0.96 -17.84
C GLU A 226 27.24 -1.81 -18.47
N TRP A 227 26.31 -1.19 -19.20
CA TRP A 227 25.22 -1.89 -19.89
C TRP A 227 25.57 -2.38 -21.29
N LYS A 228 26.68 -1.92 -21.88
CA LYS A 228 27.13 -2.37 -23.20
C LYS A 228 27.37 -3.90 -23.25
N PRO A 229 28.08 -4.52 -22.28
CA PRO A 229 28.22 -5.98 -22.23
C PRO A 229 26.89 -6.74 -22.16
N VAL A 230 25.83 -6.14 -21.59
CA VAL A 230 24.50 -6.78 -21.53
C VAL A 230 23.89 -6.89 -22.93
N LEU A 231 24.00 -5.85 -23.76
CA LEU A 231 23.54 -5.91 -25.15
C LEU A 231 24.39 -6.88 -25.97
N GLU A 232 25.71 -6.90 -25.76
CA GLU A 232 26.61 -7.85 -26.43
C GLU A 232 26.21 -9.29 -26.12
N GLN A 233 25.97 -9.60 -24.84
CA GLN A 233 25.51 -10.93 -24.40
C GLN A 233 24.13 -11.25 -24.95
N LEU A 234 23.17 -10.32 -24.93
CA LEU A 234 21.84 -10.53 -25.49
C LEU A 234 21.92 -10.91 -26.98
N LYS A 235 22.73 -10.19 -27.76
CA LYS A 235 22.92 -10.51 -29.17
C LYS A 235 23.55 -11.90 -29.36
N ALA A 236 24.50 -12.28 -28.52
CA ALA A 236 25.10 -13.62 -28.54
C ALA A 236 24.08 -14.71 -28.20
N ASP A 237 23.25 -14.50 -27.18
CA ASP A 237 22.18 -15.42 -26.77
C ASP A 237 21.17 -15.64 -27.90
N ILE A 238 20.70 -14.54 -28.54
CA ILE A 238 19.74 -14.61 -29.65
C ILE A 238 20.33 -15.35 -30.85
N LYS A 239 21.59 -15.05 -31.23
CA LYS A 239 22.26 -15.74 -32.35
C LYS A 239 22.39 -17.24 -32.07
N SER A 240 22.77 -17.60 -30.85
CA SER A 240 22.89 -19.00 -30.43
C SER A 240 21.53 -19.71 -30.47
N PHE A 241 20.48 -19.05 -29.99
CA PHE A 241 19.11 -19.57 -30.06
C PHE A 241 18.64 -19.79 -31.52
N TYR A 242 18.89 -18.84 -32.43
CA TYR A 242 18.56 -19.01 -33.85
C TYR A 242 19.36 -20.14 -34.51
N ALA A 243 20.66 -20.27 -34.20
CA ALA A 243 21.48 -21.36 -34.70
C ALA A 243 20.95 -22.73 -34.25
N ALA A 244 20.55 -22.87 -32.99
CA ALA A 244 19.97 -24.11 -32.45
C ALA A 244 18.59 -24.46 -33.05
N ASN A 245 17.90 -23.49 -33.66
CA ASN A 245 16.53 -23.63 -34.14
C ASN A 245 16.39 -23.41 -35.66
N GLN A 246 17.47 -23.52 -36.46
CA GLN A 246 17.45 -23.25 -37.91
C GLN A 246 16.42 -24.08 -38.68
N ASN A 247 16.15 -25.31 -38.23
CA ASN A 247 15.21 -26.23 -38.88
C ASN A 247 13.80 -26.21 -38.23
N LYS A 248 13.54 -25.25 -37.35
CA LYS A 248 12.28 -25.13 -36.61
C LYS A 248 11.39 -24.05 -37.22
N THR A 249 10.09 -24.28 -37.14
CA THR A 249 9.04 -23.40 -37.67
C THR A 249 8.42 -22.58 -36.53
N LEU A 250 8.34 -21.25 -36.74
CA LEU A 250 7.71 -20.30 -35.82
C LEU A 250 6.26 -20.68 -35.54
N GLY A 251 5.84 -20.55 -34.28
CA GLY A 251 4.49 -20.89 -33.83
C GLY A 251 4.14 -22.38 -33.86
N VAL A 252 5.06 -23.25 -34.29
CA VAL A 252 4.82 -24.71 -34.40
C VAL A 252 5.76 -25.48 -33.47
N ASP A 253 7.05 -25.51 -33.77
CA ASP A 253 8.04 -26.31 -33.04
C ASP A 253 9.30 -25.54 -32.62
N MET A 254 9.43 -24.27 -33.02
CA MET A 254 10.40 -23.35 -32.41
C MET A 254 9.90 -22.92 -31.03
N THR A 255 10.63 -23.28 -29.97
CA THR A 255 10.26 -23.01 -28.58
C THR A 255 10.38 -21.53 -28.22
N GLY A 256 9.87 -21.12 -27.05
CA GLY A 256 10.11 -19.78 -26.51
C GLY A 256 11.60 -19.52 -26.26
N PHE A 257 11.94 -18.24 -26.13
CA PHE A 257 13.28 -17.73 -25.81
C PHE A 257 13.18 -16.83 -24.58
N ASP A 258 14.11 -16.96 -23.64
CA ASP A 258 14.39 -15.95 -22.62
C ASP A 258 15.84 -16.10 -22.18
N SER A 259 16.42 -15.04 -21.64
CA SER A 259 17.76 -15.08 -21.06
C SER A 259 17.93 -14.02 -19.99
N ILE A 260 18.96 -14.20 -19.15
CA ILE A 260 19.35 -13.20 -18.15
C ILE A 260 19.63 -11.87 -18.85
N ALA A 261 20.38 -11.88 -19.95
CA ALA A 261 20.71 -10.68 -20.70
C ALA A 261 19.45 -10.01 -21.30
N LEU A 262 18.47 -10.78 -21.77
CA LEU A 262 17.19 -10.22 -22.25
C LEU A 262 16.40 -9.56 -21.12
N HIS A 263 16.34 -10.19 -19.94
CA HIS A 263 15.67 -9.60 -18.80
C HIS A 263 16.37 -8.31 -18.34
N MET A 264 17.69 -8.35 -18.20
CA MET A 264 18.51 -7.18 -17.88
C MET A 264 18.32 -6.07 -18.92
N TRP A 265 18.30 -6.40 -20.20
CA TRP A 265 18.06 -5.43 -21.28
C TRP A 265 16.72 -4.72 -21.12
N HIS A 266 15.64 -5.47 -20.85
CA HIS A 266 14.32 -4.87 -20.60
C HIS A 266 14.29 -4.00 -19.35
N ILE A 267 15.05 -4.36 -18.30
CA ILE A 267 15.21 -3.49 -17.12
C ILE A 267 15.89 -2.18 -17.54
N TYR A 268 16.99 -2.25 -18.29
CA TYR A 268 17.72 -1.08 -18.77
C TYR A 268 16.84 -0.16 -19.60
N THR A 269 16.28 -0.66 -20.70
CA THR A 269 15.50 0.15 -21.64
C THR A 269 14.21 0.66 -21.04
N GLY A 270 13.57 -0.11 -20.15
CA GLY A 270 12.36 0.32 -19.44
C GLY A 270 12.63 1.33 -18.31
N GLY A 271 13.85 1.35 -17.78
CA GLY A 271 14.25 2.23 -16.68
C GLY A 271 15.02 3.49 -17.11
N LEU A 272 15.68 3.44 -18.27
CA LEU A 272 16.44 4.54 -18.85
C LEU A 272 15.49 5.69 -19.22
N ARG A 273 15.64 6.82 -18.53
CA ARG A 273 14.79 7.98 -18.76
C ARG A 273 15.51 9.28 -18.48
N LYS A 274 15.09 10.33 -19.18
CA LYS A 274 15.44 11.71 -18.87
C LYS A 274 14.46 12.25 -17.84
N MET A 275 14.98 12.86 -16.80
CA MET A 275 14.23 13.51 -15.72
C MET A 275 13.87 14.95 -16.11
N ASP A 276 12.94 15.56 -15.38
CA ASP A 276 12.45 16.92 -15.66
C ASP A 276 13.54 17.99 -15.52
N ASP A 277 14.55 17.75 -14.69
CA ASP A 277 15.74 18.60 -14.54
C ASP A 277 16.77 18.41 -15.68
N GLY A 278 16.46 17.57 -16.66
CA GLY A 278 17.30 17.25 -17.80
C GLY A 278 18.39 16.20 -17.53
N SER A 279 18.54 15.75 -16.29
CA SER A 279 19.44 14.64 -15.94
C SER A 279 18.91 13.31 -16.52
N TRP A 280 19.81 12.34 -16.69
CA TRP A 280 19.41 10.99 -17.07
C TRP A 280 19.54 10.08 -15.87
N ILE A 281 18.67 9.06 -15.81
CA ILE A 281 18.77 7.98 -14.84
C ILE A 281 18.62 6.63 -15.55
N ALA A 282 19.39 5.64 -15.11
CA ALA A 282 19.26 4.25 -15.50
C ALA A 282 19.19 3.35 -14.24
N PRO A 283 18.66 2.12 -14.36
CA PRO A 283 18.73 1.15 -13.27
C PRO A 283 20.17 0.85 -12.86
N ARG A 284 20.39 0.54 -11.58
CA ARG A 284 21.69 0.06 -11.10
C ARG A 284 21.92 -1.36 -11.60
N ILE A 285 22.99 -1.57 -12.36
CA ILE A 285 23.26 -2.85 -13.04
C ILE A 285 23.31 -4.03 -12.07
N GLU A 286 23.89 -3.87 -10.89
CA GLU A 286 24.00 -4.94 -9.90
C GLU A 286 22.64 -5.41 -9.38
N LEU A 287 21.71 -4.47 -9.18
CA LEU A 287 20.35 -4.81 -8.75
C LEU A 287 19.55 -5.45 -9.87
N ALA A 288 19.73 -4.97 -11.10
CA ALA A 288 19.09 -5.56 -12.28
C ALA A 288 19.58 -6.99 -12.52
N ARG A 289 20.89 -7.22 -12.41
CA ARG A 289 21.52 -8.54 -12.50
C ARG A 289 20.99 -9.46 -11.43
N LYS A 290 21.01 -9.01 -10.16
CA LYS A 290 20.51 -9.80 -9.03
C LYS A 290 19.04 -10.20 -9.21
N LEU A 291 18.21 -9.27 -9.70
CA LEU A 291 16.81 -9.57 -10.00
C LEU A 291 16.68 -10.60 -11.13
N ALA A 292 17.36 -10.39 -12.25
CA ALA A 292 17.28 -11.28 -13.42
C ALA A 292 17.73 -12.71 -13.08
N GLU A 293 18.81 -12.85 -12.31
CA GLU A 293 19.42 -14.15 -11.95
C GLU A 293 18.67 -14.87 -10.82
N SER A 294 18.21 -14.15 -9.78
CA SER A 294 17.69 -14.78 -8.56
C SER A 294 16.16 -14.80 -8.44
N ALA A 295 15.43 -14.22 -9.40
CA ALA A 295 13.96 -14.20 -9.34
C ALA A 295 13.35 -15.61 -9.34
N LEU A 296 13.85 -16.52 -10.18
CA LEU A 296 13.33 -17.89 -10.24
C LEU A 296 13.59 -18.65 -8.93
N ASP A 297 14.78 -18.50 -8.35
CA ASP A 297 15.11 -19.12 -7.07
C ASP A 297 14.25 -18.57 -5.93
N SER A 298 13.97 -17.26 -5.95
CA SER A 298 13.06 -16.64 -5.00
C SER A 298 11.64 -17.18 -5.14
N LEU A 299 11.19 -17.44 -6.37
CA LEU A 299 9.89 -18.05 -6.65
C LEU A 299 9.81 -19.49 -6.12
N LYS A 300 10.86 -20.30 -6.33
CA LYS A 300 11.00 -21.66 -5.79
C LYS A 300 11.08 -21.69 -4.27
N TRP A 301 11.79 -20.74 -3.65
CA TRP A 301 11.83 -20.58 -2.20
C TRP A 301 10.45 -20.22 -1.64
N MET A 302 9.70 -19.32 -2.29
CA MET A 302 8.32 -19.04 -1.86
C MET A 302 7.41 -20.26 -2.00
N ASP A 303 7.62 -21.11 -3.01
CA ASP A 303 6.90 -22.38 -3.13
C ASP A 303 7.17 -23.32 -1.95
N SER A 304 8.42 -23.45 -1.51
CA SER A 304 8.78 -24.27 -0.35
C SER A 304 8.18 -23.76 0.96
N LEU A 305 7.81 -22.49 1.02
CA LEU A 305 7.05 -21.88 2.12
C LEU A 305 5.53 -22.14 2.04
N GLY A 306 5.05 -22.90 1.04
CA GLY A 306 3.63 -23.23 0.88
C GLY A 306 2.83 -22.17 0.11
N LEU A 307 3.49 -21.23 -0.57
CA LEU A 307 2.82 -20.21 -1.39
C LEU A 307 2.38 -20.72 -2.76
N LYS A 308 2.58 -22.02 -3.06
CA LYS A 308 2.09 -22.72 -4.25
C LYS A 308 2.51 -22.03 -5.54
N ALA A 309 3.81 -21.74 -5.66
CA ALA A 309 4.31 -21.11 -6.87
C ALA A 309 4.39 -22.13 -8.01
N GLN A 310 4.22 -21.67 -9.25
CA GLN A 310 4.38 -22.51 -10.44
C GLN A 310 5.57 -22.02 -11.24
N TYR A 311 6.39 -22.95 -11.72
CA TYR A 311 7.61 -22.71 -12.48
C TYR A 311 7.93 -23.94 -13.35
N GLY A 312 8.89 -23.78 -14.26
CA GLY A 312 9.31 -24.81 -15.20
C GLY A 312 8.16 -25.27 -16.09
N ALA A 313 8.16 -26.56 -16.45
CA ALA A 313 7.14 -27.14 -17.32
C ALA A 313 5.71 -27.13 -16.74
N THR A 314 5.57 -26.90 -15.42
CA THR A 314 4.27 -26.81 -14.72
C THR A 314 3.68 -25.41 -14.71
N SER A 315 4.41 -24.42 -15.24
CA SER A 315 3.94 -23.03 -15.32
C SER A 315 2.59 -22.95 -16.00
N ASN A 316 1.68 -22.14 -15.44
CA ASN A 316 0.39 -21.83 -16.05
C ASN A 316 0.10 -20.34 -15.86
N TYR A 317 -0.48 -19.71 -16.87
CA TYR A 317 -0.99 -18.35 -16.76
C TYR A 317 -2.39 -18.23 -17.37
N GLY A 318 -3.35 -17.76 -16.56
CA GLY A 318 -4.72 -17.55 -17.01
C GLY A 318 -5.44 -18.83 -17.46
N GLY A 319 -5.05 -20.00 -16.93
CA GLY A 319 -5.62 -21.30 -17.30
C GLY A 319 -4.90 -21.99 -18.47
N ALA A 320 -3.91 -21.36 -19.09
CA ALA A 320 -3.10 -21.94 -20.17
C ALA A 320 -1.69 -22.30 -19.68
N THR A 321 -1.15 -23.42 -20.16
CA THR A 321 0.23 -23.82 -19.88
C THR A 321 1.23 -22.78 -20.39
N GLY A 322 2.25 -22.50 -19.59
CA GLY A 322 3.36 -21.63 -19.89
C GLY A 322 3.27 -20.27 -19.20
N LEU A 323 3.87 -19.26 -19.85
CA LEU A 323 4.10 -17.92 -19.32
C LEU A 323 3.25 -16.89 -20.05
N SER A 324 3.08 -15.71 -19.45
CA SER A 324 2.38 -14.59 -20.07
C SER A 324 3.18 -13.29 -20.02
N THR A 325 2.70 -12.30 -20.76
CA THR A 325 3.16 -10.92 -20.70
C THR A 325 2.08 -10.11 -19.99
N VAL A 326 2.28 -9.81 -18.70
CA VAL A 326 1.37 -8.91 -17.97
C VAL A 326 1.46 -7.48 -18.52
N LEU A 327 0.42 -6.67 -18.31
CA LEU A 327 0.41 -5.27 -18.73
C LEU A 327 1.67 -4.53 -18.25
N GLY A 328 2.35 -3.86 -19.17
CA GLY A 328 3.59 -3.14 -18.91
C GLY A 328 4.87 -4.00 -18.98
N ALA A 329 4.76 -5.32 -19.11
CA ALA A 329 5.91 -6.18 -19.37
C ALA A 329 6.27 -6.22 -20.87
N MET A 330 7.55 -6.40 -21.17
CA MET A 330 8.08 -6.43 -22.54
C MET A 330 8.25 -7.84 -23.11
N TRP A 331 8.05 -8.89 -22.30
CA TRP A 331 8.34 -10.28 -22.68
C TRP A 331 7.48 -11.27 -21.91
N PRO A 332 7.13 -12.44 -22.48
CA PRO A 332 6.36 -13.48 -21.80
C PRO A 332 7.20 -14.22 -20.74
N ARG A 333 7.45 -13.58 -19.61
CA ARG A 333 8.19 -14.17 -18.48
C ARG A 333 7.44 -14.12 -17.15
N THR A 334 6.15 -13.86 -17.23
CA THR A 334 5.28 -13.72 -16.07
C THR A 334 4.77 -15.10 -15.66
N HIS A 335 5.08 -15.49 -14.43
CA HIS A 335 4.51 -16.63 -13.74
C HIS A 335 3.24 -16.20 -13.02
N THR A 336 2.25 -17.08 -12.98
CA THR A 336 1.13 -16.93 -12.04
C THR A 336 1.65 -17.21 -10.65
N PHE A 337 1.25 -16.35 -9.73
CA PHE A 337 1.63 -16.50 -8.34
C PHE A 337 0.46 -16.13 -7.42
N MET A 338 0.63 -16.31 -6.11
CA MET A 338 -0.41 -15.94 -5.14
C MET A 338 -0.60 -14.41 -5.12
N THR A 339 -1.85 -13.93 -5.04
CA THR A 339 -2.14 -12.49 -4.91
C THR A 339 -1.58 -11.93 -3.62
N GLY A 340 -1.30 -10.63 -3.56
CA GLY A 340 -0.80 -9.96 -2.36
C GLY A 340 -1.67 -10.21 -1.12
N ALA A 341 -2.99 -10.15 -1.28
CA ALA A 341 -3.96 -10.35 -0.20
C ALA A 341 -3.92 -11.77 0.41
N GLN A 342 -3.47 -12.77 -0.36
CA GLN A 342 -3.28 -14.14 0.13
C GLN A 342 -1.83 -14.36 0.59
N ARG A 343 -0.86 -13.78 -0.13
CA ARG A 343 0.57 -13.94 0.09
C ARG A 343 1.03 -13.41 1.44
N ILE A 344 0.59 -12.22 1.80
CA ILE A 344 1.03 -11.55 3.03
C ILE A 344 0.62 -12.35 4.28
N PRO A 345 -0.64 -12.81 4.43
CA PRO A 345 -1.02 -13.70 5.54
C PRO A 345 -0.22 -15.01 5.56
N GLN A 346 0.12 -15.60 4.42
CA GLN A 346 0.92 -16.83 4.40
C GLN A 346 2.37 -16.59 4.85
N LEU A 347 2.98 -15.49 4.41
CA LEU A 347 4.31 -15.11 4.89
C LEU A 347 4.31 -14.78 6.39
N GLU A 348 3.25 -14.16 6.90
CA GLU A 348 3.05 -13.93 8.34
C GLU A 348 2.94 -15.23 9.13
N LEU A 349 2.13 -16.18 8.64
CA LEU A 349 2.00 -17.50 9.25
C LEU A 349 3.36 -18.20 9.31
N LYS A 350 4.12 -18.18 8.21
CA LYS A 350 5.47 -18.74 8.16
C LYS A 350 6.46 -18.01 9.05
N ALA A 351 6.34 -16.69 9.19
CA ALA A 351 7.23 -15.93 10.06
C ALA A 351 7.04 -16.29 11.53
N ASN A 352 5.86 -16.76 11.94
CA ASN A 352 5.60 -17.21 13.31
C ASN A 352 6.07 -18.65 13.59
N GLU A 353 6.58 -19.37 12.59
CA GLU A 353 7.18 -20.70 12.77
C GLU A 353 8.66 -20.64 13.23
N PHE A 354 9.30 -19.46 13.11
CA PHE A 354 10.70 -19.20 13.46
C PHE A 354 10.79 -18.19 14.60
#